data_AF-A0A9E1X3S9-F1
#
_entry.id   AF-A0A9E1X3S9-F1
#
_cell.length_a   1.000
_cell.length_b   1.000
_cell.length_c   1.000
_cell.angle_alpha   90.00
_cell.angle_beta   90.00
_cell.angle_gamma   90.00
#
_symmetry.space_group_name_H-M   'P 1'
#
loop_
_entity.id
_entity.type
_entity.pdbx_description
1 polymer ?
#
loop_
_entity_poly.entity_id
_entity_poly.type
_entity_poly.pdbx_seq_one_letter_code
_entity_poly.pdbx_strand_id
1 'polypeptide(L)' 'DFRRAPAGVRAQAVDRRGALLDDFALVGGDRSLHVLNAPSPAATASLEIGALIADQVANSFTGPASSVG' A
#
# COMPACT_ATOMS: atom_id res chain seq x y z
N ASP A 1 21.81 20.09 21.92
CA ASP A 1 22.56 19.91 20.66
C ASP A 1 21.54 19.60 19.58
N PHE A 2 21.41 20.45 18.56
CA PHE A 2 20.52 20.24 17.42
C PHE A 2 21.34 20.46 16.14
N ARG A 3 21.51 19.39 15.35
CA ARG A 3 22.20 19.43 14.07
C ARG A 3 21.18 19.31 12.95
N ARG A 4 21.45 19.91 11.80
CA ARG A 4 20.56 19.84 10.65
C ARG A 4 20.42 18.38 10.18
N ALA A 5 19.19 17.99 9.91
CA ALA A 5 18.82 16.75 9.24
C ALA A 5 17.92 17.08 8.04
N PRO A 6 17.91 16.26 6.99
CA PRO A 6 16.97 16.42 5.88
C PRO A 6 15.53 16.24 6.36
N ALA A 7 14.61 17.02 5.80
CA ALA A 7 13.18 16.86 6.02
C ALA A 7 12.66 15.68 5.18
N GLY A 8 11.61 15.01 5.66
CA GLY A 8 10.94 13.92 4.95
C GLY A 8 9.42 13.96 5.17
N VAL A 9 8.67 13.49 4.17
CA VAL A 9 7.21 13.36 4.24
C VAL A 9 6.84 11.87 4.23
N ARG A 10 5.83 11.50 5.02
CA ARG A 10 5.27 10.15 5.03
C ARG A 10 3.89 10.19 4.39
N ALA A 11 3.62 9.26 3.49
CA ALA A 11 2.25 9.01 3.04
C ALA A 11 1.51 8.31 4.20
N GLN A 12 0.81 9.12 5.00
CA GLN A 12 0.07 8.70 6.19
C GLN A 12 -1.42 8.88 5.94
N ALA A 13 -2.19 7.79 6.00
CA ALA A 13 -3.63 7.86 5.85
C ALA A 13 -4.32 8.35 7.14
N VAL A 14 -5.47 9.00 6.96
CA VAL A 14 -6.35 9.48 8.03
C VAL A 14 -7.74 8.92 7.80
N ASP A 15 -8.36 8.38 8.84
CA ASP A 15 -9.72 7.84 8.78
C ASP A 15 -10.78 8.96 8.77
N ARG A 16 -12.05 8.58 8.59
CA ARG A 16 -13.17 9.54 8.54
C ARG A 16 -13.41 10.29 9.87
N ARG A 17 -12.81 9.83 10.97
CA ARG A 17 -12.88 10.46 12.29
C ARG A 17 -11.67 11.34 12.57
N GLY A 18 -10.72 11.43 11.64
CA GLY A 18 -9.50 12.22 11.80
C GLY A 18 -8.35 11.46 12.48
N ALA A 19 -8.49 10.16 12.74
CA ALA A 19 -7.45 9.35 13.35
C ALA A 19 -6.43 8.89 12.29
N LEU A 20 -5.14 8.92 12.64
CA LEU A 20 -4.10 8.35 11.80
C LEU A 20 -4.26 6.84 11.76
N LEU A 21 -4.10 6.24 10.57
CA LEU A 21 -4.03 4.78 10.47
C LEU A 21 -2.64 4.33 10.93
N ASP A 22 -2.60 3.44 11.92
CA ASP A 22 -1.34 2.90 12.44
C ASP A 22 -0.75 1.78 11.57
N ASP A 23 -1.59 1.11 10.77
CA ASP A 23 -1.24 -0.09 10.01
C ASP A 23 -1.24 0.11 8.48
N PHE A 24 -0.70 -0.89 7.77
CA PHE A 24 -0.74 -0.97 6.32
C PHE A 24 -2.20 -1.02 5.80
N ALA A 25 -2.51 -0.21 4.79
CA ALA A 25 -3.88 -0.10 4.27
C ALA A 25 -3.89 -0.22 2.74
N LEU A 26 -4.59 -1.24 2.25
CA LEU A 26 -4.84 -1.49 0.84
C LEU A 26 -6.32 -1.32 0.51
N VAL A 27 -6.62 -0.74 -0.65
CA VAL A 27 -7.98 -0.67 -1.19
C VAL A 27 -7.98 -1.16 -2.63
N GLY A 28 -8.74 -2.23 -2.89
CA GLY A 28 -8.98 -2.74 -4.24
C GLY A 28 -10.06 -1.96 -4.97
N GLY A 29 -9.88 -1.80 -6.28
CA GLY A 29 -10.91 -1.43 -7.25
C GLY A 29 -10.91 -2.41 -8.42
N ASP A 30 -11.79 -2.21 -9.40
CA ASP A 30 -12.03 -3.19 -10.48
C ASP A 30 -10.78 -3.60 -11.26
N ARG A 31 -9.83 -2.67 -11.44
CA ARG A 31 -8.56 -2.89 -12.16
C ARG A 31 -7.38 -2.17 -11.51
N SER A 32 -7.48 -1.86 -10.22
CA SER A 32 -6.44 -1.16 -9.48
C SER A 32 -6.36 -1.63 -8.04
N LEU A 33 -5.15 -1.59 -7.48
CA LEU A 33 -4.91 -1.78 -6.06
C LEU A 33 -4.20 -0.53 -5.55
N HIS A 34 -4.78 0.13 -4.56
CA HIS A 34 -4.26 1.36 -3.98
C HIS A 34 -3.62 1.06 -2.63
N VAL A 35 -2.35 1.43 -2.48
CA VAL A 35 -1.65 1.44 -1.19
C VAL A 35 -1.89 2.80 -0.55
N LEU A 36 -2.79 2.87 0.42
CA LEU A 36 -3.18 4.13 1.07
C LEU A 36 -2.29 4.46 2.27
N ASN A 37 -1.79 3.44 2.96
CA ASN A 37 -0.92 3.62 4.12
C ASN A 37 0.15 2.54 4.14
N ALA A 38 1.40 2.95 4.36
CA ALA A 38 2.53 2.04 4.59
C ALA A 38 3.48 2.65 5.62
N PRO A 39 3.08 2.65 6.91
CA PRO A 39 3.86 3.27 7.96
C PRO A 39 5.15 2.47 8.25
N SER A 40 6.00 3.05 9.08
CA SER A 40 7.38 2.59 9.24
C SER A 40 7.49 1.27 10.04
N PRO A 41 8.49 0.43 9.71
CA PRO A 41 9.48 0.64 8.66
C PRO A 41 9.11 -0.09 7.36
N ALA A 42 8.21 0.52 6.57
CA ALA A 42 7.91 0.05 5.21
C ALA A 42 9.16 -0.14 4.34
N ALA A 43 10.22 0.65 4.55
CA ALA A 43 11.48 0.48 3.82
C ALA A 43 12.15 -0.89 4.13
N THR A 44 12.18 -1.31 5.40
CA THR A 44 12.81 -2.59 5.78
C THR A 44 11.92 -3.78 5.47
N ALA A 45 10.59 -3.61 5.50
CA ALA A 45 9.61 -4.63 5.14
C ALA A 45 9.19 -4.59 3.65
N SER A 46 9.91 -3.85 2.81
CA SER A 46 9.47 -3.54 1.44
C SER A 46 9.30 -4.76 0.55
N LEU A 47 10.11 -5.81 0.75
CA LEU A 47 10.00 -7.06 -0.01
C LEU A 47 8.74 -7.84 0.35
N GLU A 48 8.45 -8.01 1.64
CA GLU A 48 7.24 -8.69 2.12
C GLU A 48 5.97 -7.92 1.74
N ILE A 49 6.00 -6.58 1.86
CA ILE A 49 4.92 -5.71 1.38
C ILE A 49 4.73 -5.87 -0.14
N GLY A 50 5.82 -5.94 -0.90
CA GLY A 50 5.78 -6.16 -2.34
C GLY A 50 5.18 -7.52 -2.72
N ALA A 51 5.55 -8.59 -2.00
CA ALA A 51 5.00 -9.93 -2.19
C ALA A 51 3.50 -9.95 -1.91
N LEU A 52 3.06 -9.37 -0.79
CA LEU A 52 1.64 -9.24 -0.44
C LEU A 52 0.84 -8.51 -1.53
N ILE A 53 1.37 -7.38 -2.03
CA ILE A 53 0.74 -6.62 -3.12
C ILE A 53 0.65 -7.48 -4.39
N ALA A 54 1.74 -8.15 -4.79
CA ALA A 54 1.77 -8.98 -5.99
C ALA A 54 0.76 -10.13 -5.92
N ASP A 55 0.68 -10.82 -4.77
CA ASP A 55 -0.28 -11.89 -4.55
C ASP A 55 -1.72 -11.37 -4.62
N GLN A 56 -2.00 -10.21 -4.03
CA GLN A 56 -3.34 -9.63 -4.06
C GLN A 56 -3.75 -9.21 -5.48
N VAL A 57 -2.83 -8.62 -6.25
CA VAL A 57 -3.03 -8.26 -7.67
C VAL A 57 -3.29 -9.52 -8.51
N ALA A 58 -2.48 -10.57 -8.34
CA ALA A 58 -2.62 -11.81 -9.08
C ALA A 58 -3.98 -12.50 -8.82
N ASN A 59 -4.46 -12.43 -7.58
CA ASN A 59 -5.74 -13.04 -7.18
C ASN A 59 -6.97 -12.18 -7.50
N SER A 60 -6.82 -10.84 -7.57
CA SER A 60 -7.96 -9.93 -7.70
C SER A 60 -8.27 -9.54 -9.15
N PHE A 61 -7.30 -9.63 -10.08
CA PHE A 61 -7.48 -9.25 -11.49
C PHE A 61 -7.68 -10.39 -12.46
N THR A 62 -8.08 -11.57 -11.96
CA THR A 62 -8.55 -12.67 -12.80
C THR A 62 -9.94 -12.39 -13.37
N GLY A 63 -10.00 -11.43 -14.31
CA GLY A 63 -11.02 -11.44 -15.37
C GLY A 63 -10.76 -12.63 -16.32
N PRO A 64 -11.79 -13.19 -16.97
CA PRO A 64 -11.76 -14.56 -17.45
C PRO A 64 -10.70 -14.75 -18.55
N ALA A 65 -9.76 -15.67 -18.33
CA ALA A 65 -9.13 -16.37 -19.43
C ALA A 65 -10.18 -17.28 -20.08
N SER A 66 -11.09 -16.75 -20.91
CA SER A 66 -12.01 -17.55 -21.74
C SER A 66 -12.58 -16.75 -22.92
N SER A 67 -12.51 -17.38 -24.09
CA SER A 67 -13.06 -17.01 -25.41
C SER A 67 -12.30 -15.96 -26.23
N VAL A 68 -11.07 -16.29 -26.63
CA VAL A 68 -10.69 -16.04 -28.03
C VAL A 68 -11.26 -17.21 -28.82
N GLY A 69 -12.36 -16.96 -29.54
CA GLY A 69 -12.85 -17.84 -30.60
C GLY A 69 -12.06 -17.64 -31.89
#